data_AF-A0A8K0G8D7-F1
#
_entry.id   AF-A0A8K0G8D7-F1
#
_cell.length_a   1.000
_cell.length_b   1.000
_cell.length_c   1.000
_cell.angle_alpha   90.00
_cell.angle_beta   90.00
_cell.angle_gamma   90.00
#
_symmetry.space_group_name_H-M   'P 1'
#
loop_
_entity.id
_entity.type
_entity.pdbx_description
1 polymer ?
#
loop_
_entity_poly.entity_id
_entity_poly.type
_entity_poly.pdbx_seq_one_letter_code
_entity_poly.pdbx_strand_id
1 'polypeptide(L)'
;MPETTEIRELTRKRGGVNHKLTNFVKHVVPIYNTFKINPSLDDEVIIELQNRLDKLEIIYNEFEGIQLEIESLSADDVLEGHYKERDEFTDKYNKYYAITKKMLNANLSIDDRIAKVSELNLCKNCLCSGHESAGCKAGSCKVCKQKHNKLLHPTVSGKKSVEEAESFASSYVSNDIEGSYVMLSTVCTYI
;
A
#
# COMPACT_ATOMS: atom_id res chain seq x y z
N MET A 1 -39.68 -4.82 17.73
CA MET A 1 -40.86 -4.81 16.83
C MET A 1 -40.55 -5.60 15.55
N PRO A 2 -41.50 -5.97 14.66
CA PRO A 2 -41.14 -6.54 13.37
C PRO A 2 -40.33 -5.53 12.53
N GLU A 3 -39.27 -6.00 11.90
CA GLU A 3 -38.39 -5.22 11.01
C GLU A 3 -39.18 -4.68 9.80
N THR A 4 -39.04 -3.39 9.47
CA THR A 4 -39.80 -2.78 8.37
C THR A 4 -39.35 -3.29 7.01
N THR A 5 -40.24 -3.26 6.01
CA THR A 5 -39.88 -3.62 4.62
C THR A 5 -38.69 -2.79 4.10
N GLU A 6 -38.63 -1.52 4.51
CA GLU A 6 -37.59 -0.55 4.16
C GLU A 6 -36.21 -0.95 4.73
N ILE A 7 -36.11 -1.22 6.04
CA ILE A 7 -34.87 -1.71 6.67
C ILE A 7 -34.42 -3.03 6.01
N ARG A 8 -35.35 -3.93 5.67
CA ARG A 8 -35.03 -5.20 5.00
C ARG A 8 -34.47 -5.01 3.58
N GLU A 9 -34.88 -3.97 2.87
CA GLU A 9 -34.30 -3.61 1.58
C GLU A 9 -32.94 -2.92 1.75
N LEU A 10 -32.79 -2.04 2.74
CA LEU A 10 -31.53 -1.37 3.05
C LEU A 10 -30.45 -2.37 3.49
N THR A 11 -30.76 -3.29 4.40
CA THR A 11 -29.87 -4.40 4.81
C THR A 11 -29.46 -5.27 3.61
N ARG A 12 -30.36 -5.49 2.64
CA ARG A 12 -30.02 -6.17 1.37
C ARG A 12 -29.05 -5.34 0.52
N LYS A 13 -29.26 -4.02 0.39
CA LYS A 13 -28.34 -3.11 -0.31
C LYS A 13 -26.95 -3.10 0.38
N ARG A 14 -26.90 -2.98 1.72
CA ARG A 14 -25.67 -3.07 2.54
C ARG A 14 -24.91 -4.38 2.30
N GLY A 15 -25.62 -5.51 2.27
CA GLY A 15 -25.05 -6.81 1.90
C GLY A 15 -24.38 -6.82 0.51
N GLY A 16 -24.96 -6.12 -0.46
CA GLY A 16 -24.37 -5.90 -1.78
C GLY A 16 -23.07 -5.06 -1.74
N VAL A 17 -23.03 -3.99 -0.96
CA VAL A 17 -21.82 -3.15 -0.78
C VAL A 17 -20.73 -3.92 -0.04
N ASN A 18 -21.08 -4.68 1.01
CA ASN A 18 -20.20 -5.60 1.72
C ASN A 18 -19.59 -6.66 0.77
N HIS A 19 -20.34 -7.12 -0.22
CA HIS A 19 -19.85 -8.01 -1.27
C HIS A 19 -18.87 -7.31 -2.23
N LYS A 20 -19.14 -6.06 -2.65
CA LYS A 20 -18.20 -5.24 -3.45
C LYS A 20 -16.83 -5.13 -2.74
N LEU A 21 -16.84 -4.71 -1.47
CA LEU A 21 -15.61 -4.63 -0.65
C LEU A 21 -14.92 -6.00 -0.53
N THR A 22 -15.68 -7.07 -0.25
CA THR A 22 -15.13 -8.43 -0.12
C THR A 22 -14.43 -8.91 -1.40
N ASN A 23 -14.92 -8.53 -2.58
CA ASN A 23 -14.28 -8.89 -3.85
C ASN A 23 -13.00 -8.07 -4.13
N PHE A 24 -12.94 -6.80 -3.69
CA PHE A 24 -11.68 -6.04 -3.67
C PHE A 24 -10.64 -6.73 -2.77
N VAL A 25 -11.04 -7.13 -1.54
CA VAL A 25 -10.16 -7.84 -0.60
C VAL A 25 -9.60 -9.14 -1.21
N LYS A 26 -10.45 -9.96 -1.85
CA LYS A 26 -10.01 -11.20 -2.51
C LYS A 26 -8.96 -10.99 -3.60
N HIS A 27 -9.01 -9.87 -4.32
CA HIS A 27 -8.01 -9.51 -5.34
C HIS A 27 -6.72 -8.96 -4.72
N VAL A 28 -6.82 -8.12 -3.68
CA VAL A 28 -5.66 -7.48 -3.03
C VAL A 28 -4.81 -8.47 -2.22
N VAL A 29 -5.42 -9.44 -1.54
CA VAL A 29 -4.69 -10.35 -0.61
C VAL A 29 -3.57 -11.17 -1.30
N PRO A 30 -3.80 -11.84 -2.45
CA PRO A 30 -2.73 -12.55 -3.16
C PRO A 30 -1.58 -11.63 -3.58
N ILE A 31 -1.89 -10.50 -4.21
CA ILE A 31 -0.89 -9.53 -4.68
C ILE A 31 -0.06 -9.01 -3.50
N TYR A 32 -0.70 -8.67 -2.38
CA TYR A 32 -0.01 -8.22 -1.18
C TYR A 32 0.90 -9.27 -0.55
N ASN A 33 0.53 -10.56 -0.63
CA ASN A 33 1.39 -11.64 -0.14
C ASN A 33 2.63 -11.82 -1.01
N THR A 34 2.52 -11.73 -2.34
CA THR A 34 3.68 -11.70 -3.25
C THR A 34 4.54 -10.46 -3.02
N PHE A 35 3.92 -9.28 -2.89
CA PHE A 35 4.60 -7.99 -2.70
C PHE A 35 5.42 -7.90 -1.39
N LYS A 36 5.06 -8.65 -0.35
CA LYS A 36 5.89 -8.78 0.87
C LYS A 36 7.24 -9.45 0.60
N ILE A 37 7.30 -10.36 -0.36
CA ILE A 37 8.47 -11.18 -0.69
C ILE A 37 9.33 -10.45 -1.75
N ASN A 38 8.68 -9.96 -2.80
CA ASN A 38 9.30 -9.10 -3.81
C ASN A 38 8.54 -7.75 -3.88
N PRO A 39 9.06 -6.65 -3.31
CA PRO A 39 8.41 -5.34 -3.30
C PRO A 39 8.37 -4.59 -4.65
N SER A 40 8.06 -5.30 -5.72
CA SER A 40 7.89 -4.81 -7.09
C SER A 40 6.54 -5.27 -7.63
N LEU A 41 5.88 -4.47 -8.46
CA LEU A 41 4.68 -4.84 -9.21
C LEU A 41 4.86 -4.50 -10.70
N ASP A 42 4.17 -5.24 -11.55
CA ASP A 42 4.10 -4.97 -13.00
C ASP A 42 3.14 -3.80 -13.28
N ASP A 43 3.37 -3.05 -14.35
CA ASP A 43 2.62 -1.81 -14.66
C ASP A 43 1.12 -2.05 -14.84
N GLU A 44 0.72 -3.17 -15.46
CA GLU A 44 -0.68 -3.57 -15.59
C GLU A 44 -1.35 -3.79 -14.22
N VAL A 45 -0.63 -4.37 -13.26
CA VAL A 45 -1.12 -4.62 -11.89
C VAL A 45 -1.22 -3.31 -11.12
N ILE A 46 -0.30 -2.37 -11.32
CA ILE A 46 -0.34 -1.02 -10.75
C ILE A 46 -1.58 -0.28 -11.28
N ILE A 47 -1.82 -0.33 -12.59
CA ILE A 47 -2.98 0.28 -13.25
C ILE A 47 -4.29 -0.36 -12.75
N GLU A 48 -4.38 -1.69 -12.65
CA GLU A 48 -5.58 -2.36 -12.14
C GLU A 48 -5.85 -2.01 -10.66
N LEU A 49 -4.82 -2.04 -9.81
CA LEU A 49 -4.96 -1.71 -8.39
C LEU A 49 -5.39 -0.25 -8.16
N GLN A 50 -4.87 0.70 -8.93
CA GLN A 50 -5.29 2.10 -8.83
C GLN A 50 -6.75 2.26 -9.28
N ASN A 51 -7.14 1.71 -10.44
CA ASN A 51 -8.53 1.68 -10.92
C ASN A 51 -9.52 0.98 -9.96
N ARG A 52 -9.04 0.06 -9.13
CA ARG A 52 -9.82 -0.61 -8.08
C ARG A 52 -9.87 0.19 -6.78
N LEU A 53 -8.81 0.93 -6.45
CA LEU A 53 -8.74 1.78 -5.27
C LEU A 53 -9.66 2.99 -5.39
N ASP A 54 -9.75 3.62 -6.56
CA ASP A 54 -10.64 4.76 -6.79
C ASP A 54 -12.12 4.37 -6.65
N LYS A 55 -12.46 3.12 -6.98
CA LYS A 55 -13.80 2.55 -6.76
C LYS A 55 -14.07 2.22 -5.28
N LEU A 56 -13.04 2.16 -4.43
CA LEU A 56 -13.19 1.84 -3.02
C LEU A 56 -13.80 2.99 -2.23
N GLU A 57 -13.51 4.23 -2.60
CA GLU A 57 -14.13 5.43 -2.01
C GLU A 57 -15.63 5.49 -2.33
N ILE A 58 -16.03 5.14 -3.58
CA ILE A 58 -17.43 5.01 -3.97
C ILE A 58 -18.13 3.92 -3.13
N ILE A 59 -17.48 2.76 -2.93
CA ILE A 59 -17.98 1.68 -2.08
C ILE A 59 -18.15 2.12 -0.61
N TYR A 60 -17.26 2.96 -0.09
CA TYR A 60 -17.37 3.50 1.27
C TYR A 60 -18.55 4.48 1.38
N ASN A 61 -18.67 5.43 0.45
CA ASN A 61 -19.77 6.41 0.44
C ASN A 61 -21.15 5.77 0.21
N GLU A 62 -21.24 4.71 -0.61
CA GLU A 62 -22.44 3.88 -0.72
C GLU A 62 -22.83 3.21 0.62
N PHE A 63 -21.84 2.68 1.35
CA PHE A 63 -22.08 2.04 2.65
C PHE A 63 -22.57 3.06 3.68
N GLU A 64 -21.86 4.18 3.84
CA GLU A 64 -22.17 5.22 4.82
C GLU A 64 -23.60 5.74 4.68
N GLY A 65 -24.05 6.01 3.44
CA GLY A 65 -25.43 6.45 3.19
C GLY A 65 -26.48 5.43 3.63
N ILE A 66 -26.32 4.16 3.23
CA ILE A 66 -27.24 3.07 3.59
C ILE A 66 -27.21 2.81 5.10
N GLN A 67 -26.03 2.88 5.71
CA GLN A 67 -25.83 2.60 7.13
C GLN A 67 -26.47 3.67 8.02
N LEU A 68 -26.33 4.95 7.67
CA LEU A 68 -27.03 6.06 8.34
C LEU A 68 -28.55 5.92 8.22
N GLU A 69 -29.06 5.52 7.06
CA GLU A 69 -30.49 5.30 6.82
C GLU A 69 -31.03 4.17 7.73
N ILE A 70 -30.33 3.03 7.80
CA ILE A 70 -30.68 1.92 8.72
C ILE A 70 -30.63 2.36 10.18
N GLU A 71 -29.54 3.03 10.60
CA GLU A 71 -29.39 3.52 11.99
C GLU A 71 -30.47 4.53 12.37
N SER A 72 -31.01 5.30 11.43
CA SER A 72 -32.10 6.27 11.67
C SER A 72 -33.51 5.67 11.74
N LEU A 73 -33.71 4.49 11.15
CA LEU A 73 -35.01 3.78 11.09
C LEU A 73 -35.12 2.66 12.13
N SER A 74 -34.00 2.18 12.64
CA SER A 74 -33.92 1.12 13.64
C SER A 74 -34.22 1.62 15.06
N ALA A 75 -34.66 0.70 15.92
CA ALA A 75 -34.90 0.98 17.34
C ALA A 75 -33.63 0.81 18.18
N ASP A 76 -33.56 1.52 19.30
CA ASP A 76 -32.43 1.55 20.24
C ASP A 76 -31.94 0.15 20.65
N ASP A 77 -32.83 -0.84 20.74
CA ASP A 77 -32.53 -2.22 21.18
C ASP A 77 -31.76 -3.06 20.14
N VAL A 78 -31.72 -2.63 18.88
CA VAL A 78 -30.95 -3.29 17.80
C VAL A 78 -29.80 -2.44 17.25
N LEU A 79 -29.75 -1.15 17.61
CA LEU A 79 -28.82 -0.16 17.05
C LEU A 79 -27.33 -0.50 17.26
N GLU A 80 -26.99 -1.07 18.43
CA GLU A 80 -25.65 -1.58 18.76
C GLU A 80 -25.14 -2.62 17.72
N GLY A 81 -26.02 -3.47 17.21
CA GLY A 81 -25.69 -4.44 16.16
C GLY A 81 -25.34 -3.77 14.84
N HIS A 82 -25.95 -2.62 14.53
CA HIS A 82 -25.65 -1.85 13.33
C HIS A 82 -24.32 -1.09 13.46
N TYR A 83 -24.04 -0.47 14.62
CA TYR A 83 -22.73 0.13 14.89
C TYR A 83 -21.59 -0.88 14.78
N LYS A 84 -21.78 -2.11 15.26
CA LYS A 84 -20.80 -3.18 15.09
C LYS A 84 -20.57 -3.58 13.62
N GLU A 85 -21.61 -3.57 12.77
CA GLU A 85 -21.45 -3.77 11.31
C GLU A 85 -20.72 -2.60 10.63
N ARG A 86 -20.95 -1.36 11.09
CA ARG A 86 -20.22 -0.16 10.64
C ARG A 86 -18.73 -0.26 10.94
N ASP A 87 -18.36 -0.67 12.14
CA ASP A 87 -16.96 -0.87 12.53
C ASP A 87 -16.31 -2.00 11.73
N GLU A 88 -16.96 -3.18 11.63
CA GLU A 88 -16.44 -4.32 10.86
C GLU A 88 -16.28 -4.04 9.36
N PHE A 89 -17.07 -3.12 8.80
CA PHE A 89 -16.89 -2.62 7.44
C PHE A 89 -15.74 -1.62 7.36
N THR A 90 -15.71 -0.64 8.27
CA THR A 90 -14.73 0.47 8.28
C THR A 90 -13.30 -0.02 8.52
N ASP A 91 -13.09 -0.93 9.47
CA ASP A 91 -11.77 -1.57 9.69
C ASP A 91 -11.29 -2.34 8.45
N LYS A 92 -12.22 -3.04 7.78
CA LYS A 92 -11.94 -3.79 6.57
C LYS A 92 -11.58 -2.86 5.40
N TYR A 93 -12.35 -1.78 5.21
CA TYR A 93 -12.06 -0.73 4.24
C TYR A 93 -10.68 -0.12 4.50
N ASN A 94 -10.44 0.43 5.70
CA ASN A 94 -9.21 1.13 6.06
C ASN A 94 -7.97 0.25 5.90
N LYS A 95 -8.04 -1.00 6.37
CA LYS A 95 -6.95 -1.98 6.25
C LYS A 95 -6.54 -2.22 4.80
N TYR A 96 -7.50 -2.45 3.91
CA TYR A 96 -7.21 -2.78 2.51
C TYR A 96 -6.97 -1.54 1.62
N TYR A 97 -7.53 -0.38 1.97
CA TYR A 97 -7.11 0.91 1.42
C TYR A 97 -5.62 1.15 1.70
N ALA A 98 -5.20 1.08 2.98
CA ALA A 98 -3.83 1.35 3.40
C ALA A 98 -2.82 0.35 2.80
N ILE A 99 -3.17 -0.93 2.72
CA ILE A 99 -2.36 -1.96 2.04
C ILE A 99 -2.19 -1.62 0.56
N THR A 100 -3.28 -1.35 -0.17
CA THR A 100 -3.22 -1.05 -1.61
C THR A 100 -2.47 0.26 -1.90
N LYS A 101 -2.74 1.33 -1.13
CA LYS A 101 -2.01 2.60 -1.29
C LYS A 101 -0.52 2.45 -0.98
N LYS A 102 -0.13 1.61 -0.01
CA LYS A 102 1.29 1.29 0.24
C LYS A 102 1.95 0.59 -0.95
N MET A 103 1.27 -0.38 -1.57
CA MET A 103 1.80 -1.10 -2.74
C MET A 103 1.99 -0.16 -3.95
N LEU A 104 1.00 0.68 -4.24
CA LEU A 104 1.06 1.68 -5.31
C LEU A 104 2.18 2.71 -5.05
N ASN A 105 2.22 3.30 -3.85
CA ASN A 105 3.21 4.33 -3.50
C ASN A 105 4.66 3.83 -3.56
N ALA A 106 4.91 2.53 -3.34
CA ALA A 106 6.24 1.94 -3.44
C ALA A 106 6.77 1.85 -4.88
N ASN A 107 5.87 1.66 -5.84
CA ASN A 107 6.20 1.48 -7.26
C ASN A 107 6.15 2.78 -8.09
N LEU A 108 5.78 3.93 -7.48
CA LEU A 108 5.87 5.24 -8.13
C LEU A 108 7.25 5.47 -8.75
N SER A 109 7.31 6.05 -9.96
CA SER A 109 8.57 6.41 -10.62
C SER A 109 9.33 7.49 -9.83
N ILE A 110 10.61 7.71 -10.17
CA ILE A 110 11.39 8.79 -9.55
C ILE A 110 10.79 10.16 -9.87
N ASP A 111 10.27 10.35 -11.07
CA ASP A 111 9.63 11.59 -11.49
C ASP A 111 8.30 11.82 -10.76
N ASP A 112 7.47 10.77 -10.59
CA ASP A 112 6.25 10.85 -9.78
C ASP A 112 6.55 11.17 -8.31
N ARG A 113 7.61 10.61 -7.75
CA ARG A 113 8.05 10.93 -6.38
C ARG A 113 8.52 12.38 -6.28
N ILE A 114 9.26 12.89 -7.27
CA ILE A 114 9.69 14.29 -7.32
C ILE A 114 8.48 15.23 -7.49
N ALA A 115 7.51 14.86 -8.32
CA ALA A 115 6.25 15.57 -8.48
C ALA A 115 5.48 15.62 -7.15
N LYS A 116 5.26 14.47 -6.49
CA LYS A 116 4.52 14.39 -5.22
C LYS A 116 5.20 15.12 -4.06
N VAL A 117 6.53 15.09 -4.01
CA VAL A 117 7.32 15.90 -3.05
C VAL A 117 7.17 17.40 -3.32
N SER A 118 7.02 17.81 -4.58
CA SER A 118 6.79 19.21 -4.96
C SER A 118 5.34 19.64 -4.66
N GLU A 119 4.35 18.80 -4.97
CA GLU A 119 2.93 19.00 -4.68
C GLU A 119 2.68 19.21 -3.17
N LEU A 120 3.31 18.38 -2.33
CA LEU A 120 3.23 18.45 -0.87
C LEU A 120 4.12 19.55 -0.26
N ASN A 121 4.79 20.38 -1.08
CA ASN A 121 5.70 21.46 -0.66
C ASN A 121 6.80 20.98 0.33
N LEU A 122 7.38 19.81 0.04
CA LEU A 122 8.40 19.17 0.87
C LEU A 122 9.81 19.42 0.30
N CYS A 123 10.76 19.66 1.19
CA CYS A 123 12.17 19.79 0.86
C CYS A 123 12.70 18.52 0.17
N LYS A 124 13.16 18.62 -1.08
CA LYS A 124 13.67 17.47 -1.85
C LYS A 124 14.89 16.77 -1.21
N ASN A 125 15.56 17.39 -0.23
CA ASN A 125 16.68 16.81 0.52
C ASN A 125 16.26 16.02 1.77
N CYS A 126 15.40 16.57 2.64
CA CYS A 126 15.01 15.91 3.91
C CYS A 126 13.56 15.36 3.94
N LEU A 127 12.72 15.73 2.97
CA LEU A 127 11.28 15.42 2.88
C LEU A 127 10.41 16.03 3.99
N CYS A 128 10.90 17.05 4.70
CA CYS A 128 10.11 17.88 5.61
C CYS A 128 9.62 19.16 4.90
N SER A 129 8.51 19.74 5.34
CA SER A 129 7.97 21.00 4.85
C SER A 129 8.76 22.24 5.36
N GLY A 130 8.34 23.43 4.93
CA GLY A 130 8.77 24.71 5.50
C GLY A 130 10.14 25.23 5.06
N HIS A 131 10.85 24.52 4.16
CA HIS A 131 12.10 24.99 3.55
C HIS A 131 12.44 24.23 2.27
N GLU A 132 13.35 24.79 1.46
CA GLU A 132 13.86 24.15 0.24
C GLU A 132 15.20 23.43 0.44
N SER A 133 15.64 22.64 -0.56
CA SER A 133 16.93 21.94 -0.55
C SER A 133 18.13 22.87 -0.39
N ALA A 134 18.05 24.11 -0.88
CA ALA A 134 19.13 25.10 -0.78
C ALA A 134 19.41 25.51 0.68
N GLY A 135 18.35 25.78 1.45
CA GLY A 135 18.44 26.07 2.89
C GLY A 135 18.55 24.82 3.79
N CYS A 136 18.57 23.62 3.22
CA CYS A 136 18.43 22.39 3.99
C CYS A 136 19.72 22.02 4.74
N LYS A 137 19.64 22.07 6.07
CA LYS A 137 20.72 21.67 7.00
C LYS A 137 20.99 20.15 7.03
N ALA A 138 20.10 19.32 6.48
CA ALA A 138 20.33 17.88 6.42
C ALA A 138 21.50 17.54 5.48
N GLY A 139 22.17 16.42 5.75
CA GLY A 139 23.24 15.89 4.90
C GLY A 139 22.76 15.59 3.48
N SER A 140 23.70 15.54 2.54
CA SER A 140 23.42 15.20 1.14
C SER A 140 23.19 13.70 0.93
N CYS A 141 22.70 13.32 -0.25
CA CYS A 141 22.44 11.94 -0.64
C CYS A 141 23.67 11.04 -0.41
N LYS A 142 23.49 9.92 0.31
CA LYS A 142 24.59 9.01 0.64
C LYS A 142 25.23 8.35 -0.60
N VAL A 143 24.48 8.26 -1.71
CA VAL A 143 24.94 7.66 -2.98
C VAL A 143 25.81 8.65 -3.77
N CYS A 144 25.23 9.65 -4.43
CA CYS A 144 25.93 10.59 -5.33
C CYS A 144 26.37 11.92 -4.69
N LYS A 145 26.19 12.10 -3.36
CA LYS A 145 26.56 13.30 -2.58
C LYS A 145 25.83 14.62 -2.95
N GLN A 146 24.83 14.58 -3.83
CA GLN A 146 23.99 15.73 -4.18
C GLN A 146 22.86 15.98 -3.17
N LYS A 147 22.29 17.20 -3.15
CA LYS A 147 21.26 17.64 -2.18
C LYS A 147 19.84 17.12 -2.48
N HIS A 148 19.66 15.80 -2.42
CA HIS A 148 18.36 15.12 -2.46
C HIS A 148 18.28 13.93 -1.50
N ASN A 149 17.05 13.51 -1.15
CA ASN A 149 16.79 12.29 -0.40
C ASN A 149 17.07 11.04 -1.25
N LYS A 150 17.56 9.94 -0.65
CA LYS A 150 17.83 8.67 -1.37
C LYS A 150 16.60 8.14 -2.13
N LEU A 151 15.38 8.38 -1.65
CA LEU A 151 14.14 7.95 -2.31
C LEU A 151 13.88 8.63 -3.67
N LEU A 152 14.55 9.77 -3.92
CA LEU A 152 14.51 10.55 -5.17
C LEU A 152 15.80 10.41 -5.99
N HIS A 153 16.72 9.52 -5.59
CA HIS A 153 17.97 9.31 -6.34
C HIS A 153 17.67 8.58 -7.66
N PRO A 154 18.13 9.08 -8.82
CA PRO A 154 17.98 8.37 -10.09
C PRO A 154 18.64 6.98 -10.04
N THR A 155 17.83 5.92 -10.07
CA THR A 155 18.35 4.57 -10.36
C THR A 155 18.61 4.51 -11.86
N VAL A 156 19.86 4.30 -12.26
CA VAL A 156 20.25 4.31 -13.68
C VAL A 156 19.70 3.07 -14.38
N SER A 157 18.53 3.21 -14.98
CA SER A 157 17.90 2.18 -15.82
C SER A 157 18.71 1.97 -17.10
N GLY A 158 19.61 0.97 -17.08
CA GLY A 158 20.00 0.25 -18.28
C GLY A 158 20.73 1.00 -19.40
N LYS A 159 21.54 2.03 -19.10
CA LYS A 159 22.51 2.57 -20.07
C LYS A 159 23.92 2.66 -19.47
N LYS A 160 24.72 1.62 -19.71
CA LYS A 160 26.18 1.71 -19.65
C LYS A 160 26.66 2.45 -20.91
N SER A 161 27.49 3.47 -20.74
CA SER A 161 28.49 3.80 -21.75
C SER A 161 29.54 2.69 -21.78
N VAL A 162 29.91 2.24 -22.99
CA VAL A 162 31.11 1.44 -23.29
C VAL A 162 32.31 2.38 -23.04
N GLU A 163 33.48 1.97 -22.54
CA GLU A 163 34.48 1.02 -23.06
C GLU A 163 35.16 0.26 -21.88
N GLU A 164 35.36 -1.06 -21.95
CA GLU A 164 36.59 -1.79 -22.37
C GLU A 164 37.82 -1.51 -21.47
N ALA A 165 38.57 -2.48 -20.94
CA ALA A 165 38.47 -3.95 -20.96
C ALA A 165 38.71 -4.50 -19.50
N GLU A 166 39.35 -5.62 -19.13
CA GLU A 166 40.08 -6.71 -19.82
C GLU A 166 40.00 -7.99 -18.92
N SER A 167 40.86 -9.00 -19.12
CA SER A 167 40.71 -10.37 -18.60
C SER A 167 41.52 -10.73 -17.33
N PHE A 168 41.00 -11.69 -16.56
CA PHE A 168 41.67 -12.98 -16.34
C PHE A 168 40.61 -14.08 -16.13
N ALA A 169 40.98 -15.35 -16.33
CA ALA A 169 40.04 -16.47 -16.45
C ALA A 169 40.26 -17.58 -15.41
N SER A 170 39.43 -18.64 -15.51
CA SER A 170 39.57 -19.95 -14.84
C SER A 170 39.05 -20.06 -13.39
N SER A 171 38.35 -21.11 -12.95
CA SER A 171 37.54 -22.16 -13.63
C SER A 171 36.73 -22.95 -12.57
N TYR A 172 36.00 -24.01 -13.00
CA TYR A 172 35.29 -25.07 -12.22
C TYR A 172 34.21 -24.64 -11.18
N VAL A 173 33.01 -25.22 -11.00
CA VAL A 173 32.18 -26.35 -11.54
C VAL A 173 31.71 -27.24 -10.37
N SER A 174 30.39 -27.46 -10.27
CA SER A 174 29.69 -28.43 -9.39
C SER A 174 29.77 -28.18 -7.86
N ASN A 175 28.80 -28.56 -7.03
CA ASN A 175 27.38 -28.91 -7.27
C ASN A 175 26.57 -28.85 -5.94
N ASP A 176 25.29 -29.26 -6.04
CA ASP A 176 24.47 -29.95 -5.04
C ASP A 176 23.29 -29.20 -4.39
N ILE A 177 22.24 -30.00 -4.20
CA ILE A 177 20.92 -29.65 -3.66
C ILE A 177 20.64 -30.66 -2.55
N GLU A 178 20.47 -30.19 -1.32
CA GLU A 178 19.34 -30.55 -0.44
C GLU A 178 19.35 -29.69 0.82
N GLY A 179 18.18 -29.53 1.44
CA GLY A 179 17.96 -28.56 2.52
C GLY A 179 18.05 -29.15 3.92
N SER A 180 18.12 -28.28 4.94
CA SER A 180 17.81 -28.65 6.31
C SER A 180 17.15 -27.49 7.06
N TYR A 181 16.15 -27.84 7.88
CA TYR A 181 15.41 -26.94 8.75
C TYR A 181 16.05 -26.93 10.13
N VAL A 182 16.53 -25.76 10.59
CA VAL A 182 16.95 -25.57 11.98
C VAL A 182 16.42 -24.23 12.49
N MET A 183 15.60 -24.29 13.53
CA MET A 183 15.13 -23.13 14.29
C MET A 183 16.23 -22.70 15.27
N LEU A 184 16.67 -21.44 15.22
CA LEU A 184 17.56 -20.87 16.24
C LEU A 184 16.96 -19.61 16.86
N SER A 185 16.37 -19.81 18.03
CA SER A 185 16.08 -18.75 19.00
C SER A 185 17.38 -18.20 19.59
N THR A 186 17.54 -16.89 19.66
CA THR A 186 18.56 -16.24 20.50
C THR A 186 17.92 -15.05 21.21
N VAL A 187 17.58 -15.23 22.48
CA VAL A 187 17.27 -14.11 23.37
C VAL A 187 18.59 -13.46 23.76
N CYS A 188 18.75 -12.18 23.47
CA CYS A 188 19.97 -11.44 23.81
C CYS A 188 19.87 -10.95 25.26
N THR A 189 20.64 -11.54 26.16
CA THR A 189 20.77 -11.08 27.55
C THR A 189 21.68 -9.86 27.62
N TYR A 190 21.19 -8.74 28.14
CA TYR A 190 22.01 -7.62 28.59
C TYR A 190 21.55 -7.14 29.97
N ILE A 191 22.55 -7.03 30.84
CA ILE A 191 22.66 -6.37 32.16
C ILE A 191 21.40 -5.66 32.66
#